data_AF-A0A8S4QU94-F1
#
_entry.id   AF-A0A8S4QU94-F1
#
_cell.length_a   1.000
_cell.length_b   1.000
_cell.length_c   1.000
_cell.angle_alpha   90.00
_cell.angle_beta   90.00
_cell.angle_gamma   90.00
#
_symmetry.space_group_name_H-M   'P 1'
#
loop_
_entity.id
_entity.type
_entity.pdbx_description
1 polymer ?
#
loop_
_entity_poly.entity_id
_entity_poly.type
_entity_poly.pdbx_seq_one_letter_code
_entity_poly.pdbx_strand_id
1 'polypeptide(L)'
;YDSRVVGRYCEKRDPHLACVAYERGQCDRELIAVCNDNSLFKTQARYLVRRRDQDLWLEVLAESNPFKRQLIDQVVQTALSETQDP
;
A
#
# COMPACT_ATOMS: atom_id res chain seq x y z
N TYR A 1 13.45 0.61 -17.37
CA TYR A 1 13.38 -0.60 -16.53
C TYR A 1 11.95 -0.78 -16.11
N ASP A 2 11.34 -1.92 -16.41
CA ASP A 2 9.97 -2.22 -15.97
C ASP A 2 9.89 -2.13 -14.45
N SER A 3 9.07 -1.22 -13.95
CA SER A 3 8.85 -1.01 -12.52
C SER A 3 8.42 -2.29 -11.80
N ARG A 4 7.77 -3.22 -12.54
CA ARG A 4 7.36 -4.54 -12.06
C ARG A 4 8.52 -5.48 -11.79
N VAL A 5 9.55 -5.46 -12.64
CA VAL A 5 10.74 -6.30 -12.47
C VAL A 5 11.55 -5.82 -11.27
N VAL A 6 11.69 -4.50 -11.12
CA VAL A 6 12.38 -3.90 -9.97
C VAL A 6 11.61 -4.16 -8.68
N GLY A 7 10.29 -4.00 -8.69
CA GLY A 7 9.42 -4.30 -7.56
C GLY A 7 9.55 -5.75 -7.11
N ARG A 8 9.42 -6.70 -8.04
CA ARG A 8 9.53 -8.14 -7.75
C ARG A 8 10.92 -8.56 -7.24
N TYR A 9 11.97 -7.87 -7.67
CA TYR A 9 13.31 -8.09 -7.17
C TYR A 9 13.51 -7.51 -5.75
N CYS A 10 12.88 -6.37 -5.48
CA CYS A 10 12.96 -5.69 -4.18
C CYS A 10 12.07 -6.36 -3.12
N GLU A 11 11.00 -7.06 -3.49
CA GLU A 11 10.11 -7.79 -2.56
C GLU A 11 10.85 -8.68 -1.55
N LYS A 12 11.96 -9.32 -1.95
CA LYS A 12 12.75 -10.21 -1.09
C LYS A 12 13.91 -9.54 -0.36
N ARG A 13 14.28 -8.31 -0.77
CA ARG A 13 15.44 -7.58 -0.24
C ARG A 13 15.03 -6.40 0.61
N ASP A 14 14.15 -5.58 0.07
CA ASP A 14 13.69 -4.35 0.67
C ASP A 14 12.25 -4.04 0.23
N PRO A 15 11.25 -4.47 1.05
CA PRO A 15 9.84 -4.36 0.69
C PRO A 15 9.36 -2.91 0.55
N HIS A 16 9.98 -1.97 1.25
CA HIS A 16 9.68 -0.54 1.12
C HIS A 16 10.12 -0.01 -0.24
N LEU A 17 11.32 -0.40 -0.68
CA LEU A 17 11.82 -0.03 -2.00
C LEU A 17 10.93 -0.61 -3.11
N ALA A 18 10.39 -1.81 -2.91
CA ALA A 18 9.41 -2.41 -3.82
C ALA A 18 8.14 -1.54 -3.93
N CYS A 19 7.49 -1.18 -2.80
CA CYS A 19 6.29 -0.34 -2.84
C CYS A 19 6.60 1.05 -3.51
N VAL A 20 7.79 1.65 -3.32
CA VAL A 20 8.20 2.89 -4.04
C VAL A 20 8.40 2.68 -5.54
N ALA A 21 8.97 1.56 -5.96
CA ALA A 21 9.15 1.23 -7.37
C ALA A 21 7.80 1.04 -8.08
N TYR A 22 6.85 0.35 -7.44
CA TYR A 22 5.49 0.18 -7.96
C TYR A 22 4.71 1.49 -8.00
N GLU A 23 4.85 2.35 -6.99
CA GLU A 23 4.25 3.69 -6.96
C GLU A 23 4.71 4.54 -8.15
N ARG A 24 6.02 4.52 -8.46
CA ARG A 24 6.56 5.20 -9.65
C ARG A 24 6.03 4.64 -10.97
N GLY A 25 5.70 3.35 -11.00
CA GLY A 25 5.13 2.67 -12.17
C GLY A 25 3.61 2.73 -12.27
N GLN A 26 2.91 3.43 -11.36
CA GLN A 26 1.45 3.41 -11.22
C GLN A 26 0.86 1.98 -11.17
N CYS A 27 1.62 1.03 -10.60
CA CYS A 27 1.22 -0.36 -10.48
C CYS A 27 0.54 -0.60 -9.13
N ASP A 28 -0.65 -0.02 -8.96
CA ASP A 28 -1.36 0.04 -7.67
C ASP A 28 -1.68 -1.35 -7.10
N ARG A 29 -2.09 -2.29 -7.96
CA ARG A 29 -2.43 -3.66 -7.56
C ARG A 29 -1.22 -4.43 -7.03
N GLU A 30 -0.08 -4.31 -7.71
CA GLU A 30 1.16 -4.97 -7.28
C GLU A 30 1.69 -4.35 -5.99
N LEU A 31 1.59 -3.02 -5.82
CA LEU A 31 1.90 -2.34 -4.57
C LEU A 31 1.06 -2.88 -3.42
N ILE A 32 -0.26 -2.98 -3.60
CA ILE A 32 -1.19 -3.54 -2.61
C ILE A 32 -0.84 -4.98 -2.28
N ALA A 33 -0.56 -5.82 -3.29
CA ALA A 33 -0.21 -7.21 -3.09
C ALA A 33 1.08 -7.36 -2.26
N VAL A 34 2.14 -6.62 -2.62
CA VAL A 34 3.41 -6.62 -1.86
C VAL A 34 3.24 -6.12 -0.45
N CYS A 35 2.53 -5.01 -0.30
CA CYS A 35 2.35 -4.41 0.99
C CYS A 35 1.45 -5.31 1.88
N ASN A 36 0.47 -6.05 1.33
CA ASN A 36 -0.27 -7.09 2.07
C ASN A 36 0.61 -8.29 2.46
N ASP A 37 1.41 -8.83 1.53
CA ASP A 37 2.25 -10.02 1.74
C ASP A 37 3.37 -9.76 2.78
N ASN A 38 3.91 -8.53 2.78
CA ASN A 38 4.96 -8.09 3.69
C ASN A 38 4.44 -7.36 4.93
N SER A 39 3.12 -7.34 5.15
CA SER A 39 2.48 -6.63 6.28
C SER A 39 2.83 -5.13 6.36
N LEU A 40 3.11 -4.48 5.23
CA LEU A 40 3.41 -3.04 5.11
C LEU A 40 2.14 -2.18 5.07
N PHE A 41 1.19 -2.46 5.96
CA PHE A 41 -0.11 -1.78 5.99
C PHE A 41 0.03 -0.26 6.22
N LYS A 42 1.09 0.20 6.90
CA LYS A 42 1.37 1.62 7.10
C LYS A 42 1.72 2.35 5.80
N THR A 43 2.54 1.73 4.95
CA THR A 43 2.93 2.30 3.64
C THR A 43 1.74 2.26 2.69
N GLN A 44 1.04 1.13 2.63
CA GLN A 44 -0.20 0.99 1.85
C GLN A 44 -1.26 1.98 2.27
N ALA A 45 -1.45 2.18 3.58
CA ALA A 45 -2.39 3.14 4.12
C ALA A 45 -2.10 4.56 3.66
N ARG A 46 -0.84 5.01 3.81
CA ARG A 46 -0.41 6.32 3.34
C ARG A 46 -0.64 6.49 1.83
N TYR A 47 -0.36 5.45 1.06
CA TYR A 47 -0.56 5.43 -0.37
C TYR A 47 -2.04 5.61 -0.75
N LEU A 48 -2.92 4.80 -0.15
CA LEU A 48 -4.36 4.84 -0.38
C LEU A 48 -5.00 6.18 0.02
N VAL A 49 -4.57 6.75 1.15
CA VAL A 49 -5.03 8.07 1.63
C VAL A 49 -4.60 9.17 0.68
N ARG A 50 -3.40 9.10 0.11
CA ARG A 50 -2.91 10.08 -0.88
C ARG A 50 -3.59 9.94 -2.23
N ARG A 51 -3.80 8.71 -2.71
CA ARG A 51 -4.45 8.44 -4.00
C ARG A 51 -5.95 8.75 -3.99
N ARG A 52 -6.63 8.58 -2.84
CA ARG A 52 -8.08 8.81 -2.66
C ARG A 52 -8.93 8.11 -3.74
N ASP A 53 -8.46 6.96 -4.19
CA ASP A 53 -9.03 6.24 -5.33
C ASP A 53 -10.06 5.22 -4.86
N GLN A 54 -11.32 5.42 -5.26
CA GLN A 54 -12.44 4.63 -4.75
C GLN A 54 -12.37 3.15 -5.17
N ASP A 55 -11.85 2.86 -6.36
CA ASP A 55 -11.70 1.48 -6.86
C ASP A 55 -10.67 0.71 -6.02
N LEU A 56 -9.53 1.36 -5.68
CA LEU A 56 -8.52 0.76 -4.81
C LEU A 56 -9.06 0.51 -3.40
N TRP A 57 -9.85 1.45 -2.87
CA TRP A 57 -10.49 1.29 -1.57
C TRP A 57 -11.48 0.11 -1.55
N LEU A 58 -12.25 -0.10 -2.62
CA LEU A 58 -13.15 -1.25 -2.73
C LEU A 58 -12.38 -2.58 -2.77
N GLU A 59 -11.26 -2.63 -3.48
CA GLU A 59 -10.42 -3.82 -3.57
C GLU A 59 -9.80 -4.20 -2.22
N VAL A 60 -9.25 -3.23 -1.48
CA VAL A 60 -8.63 -3.51 -0.19
C VAL A 60 -9.63 -3.74 0.95
N LEU A 61 -10.83 -3.16 0.85
CA LEU A 61 -11.94 -3.37 1.78
C LEU A 61 -12.81 -4.59 1.44
N ALA A 62 -12.45 -5.34 0.40
CA ALA A 62 -13.11 -6.56 0.01
C ALA A 62 -13.15 -7.57 1.17
N GLU A 63 -14.25 -8.29 1.31
CA GLU A 63 -14.42 -9.31 2.37
C GLU A 63 -13.50 -10.51 2.19
N SER A 64 -12.94 -10.70 0.98
CA SER A 64 -11.91 -11.68 0.69
C SER A 64 -10.57 -11.35 1.35
N ASN A 65 -10.36 -10.11 1.81
CA ASN A 65 -9.10 -9.68 2.38
C ASN A 65 -9.10 -9.89 3.91
N PRO A 66 -8.37 -10.89 4.45
CA PRO A 66 -8.31 -11.14 5.90
C PRO A 66 -7.62 -9.99 6.64
N PHE A 67 -6.79 -9.21 5.94
CA PHE A 67 -6.03 -8.09 6.50
C PHE A 67 -6.80 -6.76 6.49
N LYS A 68 -8.04 -6.74 5.97
CA LYS A 68 -8.90 -5.55 5.90
C LYS A 68 -8.93 -4.76 7.21
N ARG A 69 -9.11 -5.44 8.34
CA ARG A 69 -9.21 -4.77 9.65
C ARG A 69 -7.90 -4.13 10.09
N GLN A 70 -6.77 -4.80 9.86
CA GLN A 70 -5.43 -4.26 10.14
C GLN A 70 -5.12 -3.07 9.24
N LEU A 71 -5.47 -3.17 7.95
CA LEU A 71 -5.30 -2.06 7.02
C LEU A 71 -6.13 -0.85 7.45
N ILE A 72 -7.42 -1.02 7.77
CA ILE A 72 -8.28 0.09 8.21
C ILE A 72 -7.69 0.78 9.44
N ASP A 73 -7.24 0.02 10.44
CA ASP A 73 -6.65 0.60 11.65
C ASP A 73 -5.41 1.44 11.32
N GLN A 74 -4.53 0.92 10.45
CA GLN A 74 -3.35 1.63 9.99
C GLN A 74 -3.69 2.86 9.12
N VAL A 75 -4.74 2.79 8.31
CA VAL A 75 -5.24 3.95 7.56
C VAL A 75 -5.77 5.02 8.49
N VAL A 76 -6.60 4.65 9.47
CA VAL A 76 -7.14 5.61 10.45
C VAL A 76 -5.99 6.28 11.21
N GLN A 77 -5.01 5.52 11.71
CA GLN A 77 -3.83 6.10 12.36
C GLN A 77 -3.04 7.03 11.44
N THR A 78 -2.84 6.64 10.18
CA THR A 78 -2.06 7.43 9.23
C THR A 78 -2.79 8.72 8.83
N ALA A 79 -4.10 8.63 8.57
CA ALA A 79 -4.94 9.77 8.23
C ALA A 79 -5.07 10.76 9.39
N LEU A 80 -5.19 10.28 10.62
CA LEU A 80 -5.18 11.11 11.83
C LEU A 80 -3.82 11.79 12.03
N SER A 81 -2.73 11.06 11.80
CA SER A 81 -1.37 11.61 11.92
C SER A 81 -1.10 12.74 10.92
N GLU A 82 -1.54 12.60 9.65
CA GLU A 82 -1.39 13.69 8.65
C GLU A 82 -2.32 14.89 8.90
N THR A 83 -3.29 14.79 9.82
CA THR A 83 -4.10 15.94 10.28
C THR A 83 -3.53 16.62 11.54
N GLN A 84 -2.47 16.06 12.13
CA GLN A 84 -1.79 16.58 13.33
C GLN A 84 -0.33 16.98 13.06
N ASP A 85 0.03 17.27 11.81
CA ASP A 85 1.24 18.05 11.55
C ASP A 85 0.99 19.51 12.02
N PRO A 86 1.73 20.03 13.02
CA PRO A 86 1.49 21.32 13.67
C PRO A 86 1.78 22.56 12.81
#